data_AF-A0A3A3HG42-F1
#
_entry.id   AF-A0A3A3HG42-F1
#
_cell.length_a   1.000
_cell.length_b   1.000
_cell.length_c   1.000
_cell.angle_alpha   90.00
_cell.angle_beta   90.00
_cell.angle_gamma   90.00
#
_symmetry.space_group_name_H-M   'P 1'
#
loop_
_entity.id
_entity.type
_entity.pdbx_description
1 polymer ?
#
loop_
_entity_poly.entity_id
_entity_poly.type
_entity_poly.pdbx_seq_one_letter_code
_entity_poly.pdbx_strand_id
1 'polypeptide(L)'
;MGFLIKMAFWFSLVLLVLPFDFGETKSDQPNVNAIQAFLAAREAVGDVSGICERKPEVCEVGKSAMHTVGIRAREAAKIAFEMLDSKFGEPDTATKTGSVPPVAPEAPAAN
;
A
#
# COMPACT_ATOMS: atom_id res chain seq x y z
N MET A 1 8.51 3.10 30.66
CA MET A 1 8.84 2.45 29.37
C MET A 1 8.12 1.12 29.11
N GLY A 2 7.42 0.48 30.07
CA GLY A 2 6.82 -0.86 29.84
C GLY A 2 5.41 -0.88 29.23
N PHE A 3 4.74 0.27 29.13
CA PHE A 3 3.37 0.38 28.63
C PHE A 3 3.28 0.19 27.11
N LEU A 4 4.22 0.75 26.36
CA LEU A 4 4.27 0.66 24.90
C LEU A 4 4.44 -0.79 24.42
N ILE A 5 5.31 -1.56 25.10
CA ILE A 5 5.53 -2.98 24.76
C ILE A 5 4.27 -3.80 25.01
N LYS A 6 3.56 -3.55 26.11
CA LYS A 6 2.28 -4.20 26.41
C LYS A 6 1.23 -3.85 25.34
N MET A 7 1.07 -2.58 25.00
CA MET A 7 0.10 -2.16 23.98
C MET A 7 0.42 -2.70 22.59
N ALA A 8 1.69 -2.66 22.16
CA ALA A 8 2.11 -3.23 20.89
C ALA A 8 1.85 -4.75 20.82
N PHE A 9 2.15 -5.47 21.91
CA PHE A 9 1.88 -6.90 22.00
C PHE A 9 0.37 -7.22 21.94
N TRP A 10 -0.45 -6.53 22.74
CA TRP A 10 -1.90 -6.73 22.74
C TRP A 10 -2.54 -6.34 21.41
N PHE A 11 -2.07 -5.25 20.79
CA PHE A 11 -2.55 -4.82 19.48
C PHE A 11 -2.21 -5.83 18.38
N SER A 12 -0.98 -6.35 18.36
CA SER A 12 -0.58 -7.42 17.43
C SER A 12 -1.39 -8.69 17.61
N LEU A 13 -1.70 -9.07 18.86
CA LEU A 13 -2.54 -10.23 19.16
C LEU A 13 -3.98 -10.03 18.65
N VAL A 14 -4.56 -8.85 18.89
CA VAL A 14 -5.90 -8.49 18.42
C VAL A 14 -5.97 -8.45 16.90
N LEU A 15 -4.98 -7.87 16.22
CA LEU A 15 -4.91 -7.86 14.75
C LEU A 15 -4.77 -9.27 14.14
N LEU A 16 -4.17 -10.21 14.86
CA LEU A 16 -4.06 -11.60 14.42
C LEU A 16 -5.37 -12.38 14.61
N VAL A 17 -6.14 -12.02 15.66
CA VAL A 17 -7.42 -12.64 15.98
C VAL A 17 -8.57 -12.04 15.17
N LEU A 18 -8.51 -10.76 14.82
CA LEU A 18 -9.53 -10.12 13.99
C LEU A 18 -9.43 -10.67 12.55
N PRO A 19 -10.44 -11.41 12.06
CA PRO A 19 -10.54 -11.64 10.64
C PRO A 19 -10.72 -10.28 9.96
N PHE A 20 -9.77 -9.91 9.10
CA PHE A 20 -9.91 -8.74 8.26
C PHE A 20 -11.08 -8.99 7.31
N ASP A 21 -12.26 -8.44 7.65
CA ASP A 21 -13.41 -8.41 6.77
C ASP A 21 -13.07 -7.47 5.61
N PHE A 22 -12.57 -8.04 4.52
CA PHE A 22 -12.38 -7.32 3.27
C PHE A 22 -13.74 -7.23 2.57
N GLY A 23 -14.61 -6.38 3.11
CA GLY A 23 -15.75 -5.75 2.45
C GLY A 23 -16.61 -6.64 1.55
N GLU A 24 -17.81 -6.94 2.05
CA GLU A 24 -18.98 -7.39 1.30
C GLU A 24 -19.05 -6.82 -0.14
N THR A 25 -18.63 -7.61 -1.13
CA THR A 25 -18.90 -7.31 -2.54
C THR A 25 -19.61 -8.50 -3.15
N LYS A 26 -20.90 -8.30 -3.41
CA LYS A 26 -21.78 -9.16 -4.18
C LYS A 26 -21.11 -9.59 -5.50
N SER A 27 -20.55 -10.78 -5.54
CA SER A 27 -20.56 -11.70 -6.68
C SER A 27 -19.88 -12.99 -6.24
N ASP A 28 -20.29 -14.08 -6.86
CA ASP A 28 -19.79 -15.45 -6.77
C ASP A 28 -18.26 -15.55 -7.06
N GLN A 29 -17.43 -14.91 -6.24
CA GLN A 29 -15.98 -15.01 -6.31
C GLN A 29 -15.46 -15.70 -5.05
N PRO A 30 -14.56 -16.69 -5.19
CA PRO A 30 -13.95 -17.33 -4.05
C PRO A 30 -13.22 -16.28 -3.23
N ASN A 31 -13.69 -16.07 -2.00
CA ASN A 31 -13.06 -15.19 -1.03
C ASN A 31 -11.65 -15.73 -0.73
N VAL A 32 -10.65 -15.24 -1.45
CA VAL A 32 -9.25 -15.60 -1.22
C VAL A 32 -8.77 -14.90 0.04
N ASN A 33 -8.45 -15.68 1.07
CA ASN A 33 -7.84 -15.14 2.29
C ASN A 33 -6.45 -14.57 1.96
N ALA A 34 -6.05 -13.45 2.58
CA ALA A 34 -4.72 -12.87 2.45
C ALA A 34 -3.58 -13.90 2.62
N ILE A 35 -3.73 -14.87 3.55
CA ILE A 35 -2.77 -15.95 3.75
C ILE A 35 -2.72 -16.90 2.55
N GLN A 36 -3.88 -17.27 1.99
CA GLN A 36 -3.96 -18.14 0.81
C GLN A 36 -3.37 -17.46 -0.42
N ALA A 37 -3.67 -16.18 -0.61
CA ALA A 37 -3.12 -15.37 -1.71
C ALA A 37 -1.59 -15.27 -1.60
N PHE A 38 -1.05 -15.06 -0.40
CA PHE A 38 0.39 -15.03 -0.19
C PHE A 38 1.06 -16.39 -0.48
N LEU A 39 0.46 -17.49 -0.03
CA LEU A 39 0.99 -18.84 -0.30
C LEU A 39 0.95 -19.17 -1.80
N ALA A 40 -0.15 -18.86 -2.49
CA ALA A 40 -0.26 -19.05 -3.93
C ALA A 40 0.75 -18.21 -4.71
N ALA A 41 0.98 -16.96 -4.30
CA ALA A 41 1.99 -16.11 -4.92
C ALA A 41 3.41 -16.67 -4.71
N ARG A 42 3.72 -17.21 -3.52
CA ARG A 42 5.01 -17.86 -3.25
C ARG A 42 5.21 -19.11 -4.11
N GLU A 43 4.17 -19.91 -4.28
CA GLU A 43 4.18 -21.09 -5.15
C GLU A 43 4.45 -20.70 -6.61
N ALA A 44 3.76 -19.68 -7.12
CA ALA A 44 3.99 -19.15 -8.46
C ALA A 44 5.44 -18.65 -8.66
N VAL A 45 6.06 -18.05 -7.64
CA VAL A 45 7.50 -17.67 -7.70
C VAL A 45 8.40 -18.90 -7.76
N GLY A 46 8.05 -19.99 -7.08
CA GLY A 46 8.73 -21.28 -7.22
C GLY A 46 8.65 -21.85 -8.63
N ASP A 47 7.51 -21.71 -9.31
CA ASP A 47 7.37 -22.14 -10.71
C ASP A 47 8.27 -21.35 -11.66
N VAL A 48 8.45 -20.05 -11.39
CA VAL A 48 9.37 -19.20 -12.16
C VAL A 48 10.81 -19.70 -12.07
N SER A 49 11.26 -20.20 -10.92
CA SER A 49 12.63 -20.77 -10.84
C SER A 49 12.76 -22.01 -11.72
N GLY A 50 11.74 -22.88 -11.77
CA GLY A 50 11.71 -24.02 -12.68
C GLY A 50 11.67 -23.61 -14.17
N ILE A 51 11.02 -22.49 -14.50
CA ILE A 51 11.08 -21.92 -15.86
C ILE A 51 12.49 -21.41 -16.17
N CYS A 52 13.15 -20.72 -15.24
CA CYS A 52 14.50 -20.21 -15.43
C CYS A 52 15.54 -21.32 -15.65
N GLU A 53 15.40 -22.46 -14.97
CA GLU A 53 16.25 -23.64 -15.22
C GLU A 53 16.07 -24.20 -16.63
N ARG A 54 14.84 -24.19 -17.16
CA ARG A 54 14.52 -24.71 -18.50
C ARG A 54 14.79 -23.72 -19.63
N LYS A 55 14.72 -22.42 -19.34
CA LYS A 55 14.71 -21.29 -20.30
C LYS A 55 15.49 -20.09 -19.70
N PRO A 56 16.83 -20.13 -19.66
CA PRO A 56 17.63 -19.08 -19.02
C PRO A 56 17.46 -17.70 -19.67
N GLU A 57 17.17 -17.65 -20.97
CA GLU A 57 16.92 -16.42 -21.73
C GLU A 57 15.71 -15.64 -21.22
N VAL A 58 14.67 -16.34 -20.75
CA VAL A 58 13.45 -15.73 -20.19
C VAL A 58 13.77 -15.06 -18.85
N CYS A 59 14.67 -15.66 -18.06
CA CYS A 59 15.08 -15.13 -16.77
C CYS A 59 15.92 -13.84 -16.92
N GLU A 60 16.83 -13.78 -17.90
CA GLU A 60 17.63 -12.57 -18.17
C GLU A 60 16.80 -11.39 -18.68
N VAL A 61 15.88 -11.65 -19.63
CA VAL A 61 14.93 -10.64 -20.10
C VAL A 61 13.98 -10.23 -18.97
N GLY A 62 13.48 -11.19 -18.21
CA GLY A 62 12.60 -10.98 -17.07
C GLY A 62 13.23 -10.10 -15.99
N LYS A 63 14.51 -10.31 -15.67
CA LYS A 63 15.29 -9.49 -14.73
C LYS A 63 15.36 -8.02 -15.18
N SER A 64 15.64 -7.79 -16.46
CA SER A 64 15.73 -6.44 -17.02
C SER A 64 14.36 -5.74 -17.03
N ALA A 65 13.30 -6.48 -17.36
CA ALA A 65 11.92 -5.98 -17.28
C ALA A 65 11.52 -5.65 -15.84
N MET A 66 11.75 -6.57 -14.90
CA MET A 66 11.43 -6.42 -13.48
C MET A 66 12.17 -5.25 -12.84
N HIS A 67 13.41 -4.97 -13.25
CA HIS A 67 14.13 -3.78 -12.79
C HIS A 67 13.36 -2.49 -13.14
N THR A 68 12.92 -2.36 -14.40
CA THR A 68 12.19 -1.18 -14.87
C THR A 68 10.82 -1.06 -14.20
N VAL A 69 10.08 -2.18 -14.12
CA VAL A 69 8.79 -2.24 -13.43
C VAL A 69 8.96 -1.88 -11.96
N GLY A 70 9.99 -2.38 -11.29
CA GLY A 70 10.26 -2.14 -9.87
C GLY A 70 10.52 -0.67 -9.54
N ILE A 71 11.21 0.06 -10.40
CA ILE A 71 11.38 1.53 -10.23
C ILE A 71 10.02 2.23 -10.27
N ARG A 72 9.17 1.90 -11.25
CA ARG A 72 7.83 2.49 -11.36
C ARG A 72 6.90 2.06 -10.21
N ALA A 73 7.01 0.81 -9.77
CA ALA A 73 6.23 0.27 -8.65
C ALA A 73 6.53 1.02 -7.33
N ARG A 74 7.78 1.45 -7.11
CA ARG A 74 8.12 2.29 -5.95
C ARG A 74 7.40 3.63 -5.98
N GLU A 75 7.36 4.29 -7.13
CA GLU A 75 6.65 5.56 -7.29
C GLU A 75 5.14 5.36 -7.09
N ALA A 76 4.58 4.30 -7.67
CA ALA A 76 3.17 3.95 -7.46
C ALA A 76 2.84 3.67 -5.99
N ALA A 77 3.73 2.96 -5.27
CA ALA A 77 3.56 2.71 -3.85
C ALA A 77 3.56 4.02 -3.05
N LYS A 78 4.47 4.95 -3.36
CA LYS A 78 4.52 6.26 -2.71
C LYS A 78 3.20 7.03 -2.90
N ILE A 79 2.71 7.12 -4.13
CA ILE A 79 1.42 7.80 -4.43
C ILE A 79 0.26 7.11 -3.70
N ALA A 80 0.23 5.77 -3.68
CA ALA A 80 -0.79 5.03 -2.95
C ALA A 80 -0.75 5.34 -1.45
N PHE A 81 0.44 5.38 -0.84
CA PHE A 81 0.61 5.71 0.57
C PHE A 81 0.21 7.16 0.88
N GLU A 82 0.58 8.13 0.06
CA GLU A 82 0.14 9.53 0.23
C GLU A 82 -1.39 9.64 0.15
N MET A 83 -2.03 8.88 -0.76
CA MET A 83 -3.49 8.84 -0.82
C MET A 83 -4.12 8.22 0.43
N LEU A 84 -3.56 7.11 0.95
CA LEU A 84 -4.02 6.48 2.19
C LEU A 84 -3.85 7.42 3.38
N ASP A 85 -2.70 8.07 3.51
CA ASP A 85 -2.39 9.03 4.58
C ASP A 85 -3.31 10.26 4.52
N SER A 86 -3.61 10.77 3.34
CA SER A 86 -4.57 11.89 3.20
C SER A 86 -6.00 11.56 3.65
N LYS A 87 -6.38 10.26 3.65
CA LYS A 87 -7.73 9.81 4.03
C LYS A 87 -7.82 9.31 5.46
N PHE A 88 -6.74 8.72 5.98
CA PHE A 88 -6.73 8.02 7.26
C PHE A 88 -5.65 8.51 8.23
N GLY A 89 -4.76 9.38 7.78
CA GLY A 89 -3.73 9.99 8.62
C GLY A 89 -4.35 10.99 9.59
N GLU A 90 -3.89 10.96 10.83
CA GLU A 90 -4.23 11.99 11.81
C GLU A 90 -3.69 13.34 11.32
N PRO A 91 -4.44 14.45 11.49
CA PRO A 91 -3.95 15.75 11.10
C PRO A 91 -2.67 16.06 11.89
N ASP A 92 -1.56 16.31 11.18
CA ASP A 92 -0.32 16.77 11.77
C ASP A 92 -0.52 18.18 12.35
N THR A 93 -0.96 18.22 13.60
CA THR A 93 -1.19 19.44 14.37
C THR A 93 0.10 19.98 15.00
N ALA A 94 1.21 19.25 14.89
CA ALA A 94 2.52 19.68 15.39
C ALA A 94 3.26 20.57 14.37
N THR A 95 3.02 20.36 13.07
CA THR A 95 3.65 21.17 12.01
C THR A 95 2.79 22.41 11.67
N LYS A 96 3.07 23.54 12.33
CA LYS A 96 2.55 24.85 11.90
C LYS A 96 3.41 25.43 10.77
N THR A 97 2.99 25.25 9.53
CA THR A 97 3.45 26.09 8.42
C THR A 97 2.67 27.41 8.45
N GLY A 98 3.35 28.54 8.32
CA GLY A 98 2.73 29.86 8.27
C GLY A 98 1.96 30.03 6.96
N SER A 99 0.63 29.95 7.02
CA SER A 99 -0.23 30.16 5.86
C SER A 99 -0.30 31.65 5.48
N VAL A 100 -0.19 31.94 4.19
CA VAL A 100 -0.50 33.25 3.62
C VAL A 100 -2.03 33.43 3.63
N PRO A 101 -2.56 34.54 4.17
CA PRO A 101 -4.00 34.76 4.22
C PRO A 101 -4.61 34.75 2.82
N PRO A 102 -5.82 34.18 2.66
CA PRO A 102 -6.52 34.16 1.37
C PRO A 102 -6.78 35.60 0.92
N VAL A 103 -6.34 35.92 -0.30
CA VAL A 103 -6.69 37.19 -0.96
C VAL A 103 -8.20 37.20 -1.19
N ALA A 104 -8.89 38.10 -0.51
CA ALA A 104 -10.30 38.34 -0.73
C ALA A 104 -10.52 38.88 -2.16
N PRO A 105 -11.52 38.38 -2.91
CA PRO A 105 -11.82 38.90 -4.22
C PRO A 105 -12.32 40.35 -4.10
N GLU A 106 -11.56 41.28 -4.68
CA GLU A 106 -11.93 42.69 -4.81
C GLU A 106 -13.16 42.78 -5.73
N ALA A 107 -14.27 43.32 -5.19
CA ALA A 107 -15.49 43.51 -5.96
C ALA A 107 -15.26 44.54 -7.09
N PRO A 108 -15.73 44.29 -8.32
CA PRO A 108 -15.50 45.22 -9.43
C PRO A 108 -16.24 46.54 -9.19
N ALA A 109 -15.51 47.64 -9.33
CA ALA A 109 -16.05 49.00 -9.32
C ALA A 109 -17.06 49.19 -10.46
N ALA A 110 -18.29 49.58 -10.11
CA ALA A 110 -19.30 49.98 -11.06
C ALA A 110 -18.88 51.29 -11.75
N ASN A 111 -18.81 51.28 -13.09
CA ASN A 111 -18.86 52.47 -13.93
C ASN A 111 -20.20 52.48 -14.65
#